data_AF-A0A2J7VN96-F1
#
_entry.id   AF-A0A2J7VN96-F1
#
_cell.length_a   1.000
_cell.length_b   1.000
_cell.length_c   1.000
_cell.angle_alpha   90.00
_cell.angle_beta   90.00
_cell.angle_gamma   90.00
#
_symmetry.space_group_name_H-M   'P 1'
#
loop_
_entity.id
_entity.type
_entity.pdbx_description
1 polymer ?
#
loop_
_entity_poly.entity_id
_entity_poly.type
_entity_poly.pdbx_seq_one_letter_code
_entity_poly.pdbx_strand_id
1 'polypeptide(L)'
;MVYMASLAMVTERIAIGTAGIVLPLREPKILAKQATSIDQLSGGRLLMGLSSGDRAAEYPLYGVDYDSRGDRFRDAFDVFQQVAEADFPTFESPRFGRSGGTHDLVPKPRHGVLPTIAIGRAQQTETWLARHMDGLIVPAPPEDGLEALTAEWRVQVAGTCGEGVSKPLGIAGFLDLADNPAAPLERIRGGIRSGIDGLAAFLRRAADAGVAHVALNPKISRRPYADVMEELAEALVRPASKASLESAVQ
;
A
#
# COMPACT_ATOMS: atom_id res chain seq x y z
N MET A 1 9.89 -9.14 2.93
CA MET A 1 9.51 -10.42 2.30
C MET A 1 9.48 -11.58 3.28
N VAL A 2 10.58 -11.91 3.99
CA VAL A 2 10.62 -13.09 4.89
C VAL A 2 9.50 -13.11 5.94
N TYR A 3 9.36 -12.07 6.77
CA TYR A 3 8.32 -12.03 7.81
C TYR A 3 6.89 -12.04 7.22
N MET A 4 6.70 -11.36 6.09
CA MET A 4 5.45 -11.37 5.34
C MET A 4 5.07 -12.76 4.84
N ALA A 5 6.03 -13.54 4.32
CA ALA A 5 5.79 -14.92 3.91
C ALA A 5 5.35 -15.77 5.11
N SER A 6 5.98 -15.59 6.27
CA SER A 6 5.56 -16.27 7.50
C SER A 6 4.12 -15.93 7.88
N LEU A 7 3.74 -14.65 7.82
CA LEU A 7 2.36 -14.21 8.09
C LEU A 7 1.36 -14.78 7.08
N ALA A 8 1.76 -14.89 5.81
CA ALA A 8 0.93 -15.48 4.76
C ALA A 8 0.58 -16.94 5.06
N MET A 9 1.54 -17.71 5.59
CA MET A 9 1.33 -19.13 5.86
C MET A 9 0.49 -19.42 7.11
N VAL A 10 0.39 -18.47 8.04
CA VAL A 10 -0.37 -18.62 9.29
C VAL A 10 -1.71 -17.87 9.28
N THR A 11 -2.11 -17.34 8.11
CA THR A 11 -3.39 -16.65 7.92
C THR A 11 -4.07 -17.13 6.66
N GLU A 12 -5.40 -17.16 6.64
CA GLU A 12 -6.15 -17.72 5.50
C GLU A 12 -6.87 -16.67 4.65
N ARG A 13 -7.29 -15.56 5.25
CA ARG A 13 -8.21 -14.60 4.60
C ARG A 13 -7.65 -13.19 4.43
N ILE A 14 -6.94 -12.68 5.43
CA ILE A 14 -6.52 -11.28 5.44
C ILE A 14 -5.49 -11.01 4.32
N ALA A 15 -5.68 -9.91 3.58
CA ALA A 15 -4.68 -9.46 2.62
C ALA A 15 -3.40 -9.02 3.36
N ILE A 16 -2.24 -9.23 2.74
CA ILE A 16 -0.95 -8.90 3.35
C ILE A 16 -0.20 -7.94 2.43
N GLY A 17 0.02 -6.72 2.91
CA GLY A 17 0.63 -5.64 2.14
C GLY A 17 1.98 -5.17 2.67
N THR A 18 2.81 -4.60 1.80
CA THR A 18 3.97 -3.80 2.19
C THR A 18 3.62 -2.32 2.25
N ALA A 19 4.22 -1.55 3.17
CA ALA A 19 3.93 -0.13 3.32
C ALA A 19 5.21 0.72 3.57
N GLY A 20 6.16 0.86 2.63
CA GLY A 20 6.28 0.28 1.29
C GLY A 20 7.69 -0.24 1.06
N ILE A 21 7.87 -1.16 0.11
CA ILE A 21 9.20 -1.62 -0.30
C ILE A 21 9.94 -0.45 -0.94
N VAL A 22 11.14 -0.13 -0.43
CA VAL A 22 12.03 0.87 -1.04
C VAL A 22 12.64 0.27 -2.31
N LEU A 23 11.90 0.39 -3.41
CA LEU A 23 12.21 -0.28 -4.67
C LEU A 23 13.60 0.10 -5.24
N PRO A 24 14.07 1.36 -5.16
CA PRO A 24 15.41 1.72 -5.64
C PRO A 24 16.55 0.96 -4.96
N LEU A 25 16.34 0.44 -3.74
CA LEU A 25 17.34 -0.29 -2.96
C LEU A 25 17.19 -1.82 -3.11
N ARG A 26 16.36 -2.29 -4.05
CA ARG A 26 16.12 -3.72 -4.29
C ARG A 26 16.55 -4.12 -5.69
N GLU A 27 16.92 -5.39 -5.81
CA GLU A 27 17.06 -6.04 -7.10
C GLU A 27 15.63 -6.45 -7.56
N PRO A 28 15.10 -5.89 -8.67
CA PRO A 28 13.71 -6.08 -9.08
C PRO A 28 13.35 -7.51 -9.52
N LYS A 29 14.28 -8.27 -10.13
CA LYS A 29 14.08 -9.69 -10.49
C LYS A 29 13.98 -10.57 -9.24
N ILE A 30 14.86 -10.34 -8.26
CA ILE A 30 14.80 -11.07 -6.99
C ILE A 30 13.51 -10.72 -6.25
N LEU A 31 13.11 -9.45 -6.26
CA LEU A 31 11.86 -9.01 -5.66
C LEU A 31 10.64 -9.64 -6.35
N ALA A 32 10.62 -9.70 -7.68
CA ALA A 32 9.58 -10.39 -8.45
C ALA A 32 9.47 -11.86 -8.03
N LYS A 33 10.60 -12.59 -7.98
CA LYS A 33 10.61 -14.00 -7.52
C LYS A 33 10.02 -14.15 -6.12
N GLN A 34 10.39 -13.27 -5.20
CA GLN A 34 9.87 -13.28 -3.83
C GLN A 34 8.37 -12.98 -3.80
N ALA A 35 7.93 -11.95 -4.53
CA ALA A 35 6.54 -11.52 -4.57
C ALA A 35 5.64 -12.60 -5.18
N THR A 36 5.95 -13.11 -6.36
CA THR A 36 5.13 -14.14 -7.02
C THR A 36 5.07 -15.45 -6.23
N SER A 37 6.16 -15.81 -5.54
CA SER A 37 6.16 -16.98 -4.65
C SER A 37 5.24 -16.77 -3.44
N ILE A 38 5.30 -15.61 -2.78
CA ILE A 38 4.39 -15.29 -1.66
C ILE A 38 2.95 -15.19 -2.15
N ASP A 39 2.72 -14.62 -3.32
CA ASP A 39 1.39 -14.50 -3.90
C ASP A 39 0.76 -15.89 -4.10
N GLN A 40 1.47 -16.82 -4.73
CA GLN A 40 1.03 -18.21 -4.88
C GLN A 40 0.79 -18.88 -3.52
N LEU A 41 1.74 -18.79 -2.59
CA LEU A 41 1.62 -19.40 -1.25
C LEU A 41 0.46 -18.83 -0.43
N SER A 42 0.20 -17.53 -0.56
CA SER A 42 -0.87 -16.84 0.15
C SER A 42 -2.23 -17.05 -0.51
N GLY A 43 -2.30 -17.60 -1.72
CA GLY A 43 -3.52 -17.67 -2.50
C GLY A 43 -3.96 -16.32 -3.04
N GLY A 44 -3.06 -15.49 -3.57
CA GLY A 44 -3.42 -14.24 -4.24
C GLY A 44 -3.69 -13.07 -3.27
N ARG A 45 -3.25 -13.17 -2.02
CA ARG A 45 -3.54 -12.18 -0.96
C ARG A 45 -2.48 -11.08 -0.84
N LEU A 46 -1.47 -11.08 -1.72
CA LEU A 46 -0.36 -10.14 -1.65
C LEU A 46 -0.73 -8.79 -2.26
N LEU A 47 -0.45 -7.70 -1.52
CA LEU A 47 -0.53 -6.32 -2.02
C LEU A 47 0.87 -5.67 -2.01
N MET A 48 1.41 -5.36 -3.18
CA MET A 48 2.76 -4.82 -3.31
C MET A 48 2.76 -3.31 -3.15
N GLY A 49 2.84 -2.83 -1.91
CA GLY A 49 3.08 -1.41 -1.66
C GLY A 49 4.55 -1.03 -1.90
N LEU A 50 4.79 -0.12 -2.83
CA LEU A 50 6.11 0.29 -3.33
C LEU A 50 6.36 1.77 -3.03
N SER A 51 7.61 2.12 -2.74
CA SER A 51 8.02 3.50 -2.49
C SER A 51 9.43 3.78 -3.01
N SER A 52 9.78 5.06 -3.15
CA SER A 52 11.16 5.48 -3.37
C SER A 52 11.99 5.53 -2.08
N GLY A 53 11.38 5.36 -0.90
CA GLY A 53 12.04 5.60 0.39
C GLY A 53 12.38 7.08 0.67
N ASP A 54 12.55 7.39 1.95
CA ASP A 54 12.73 8.73 2.52
C ASP A 54 13.97 8.86 3.41
N ARG A 55 14.64 7.74 3.73
CA ARG A 55 15.83 7.72 4.57
C ARG A 55 17.10 7.88 3.74
N ALA A 56 17.52 9.12 3.53
CA ALA A 56 18.75 9.44 2.78
C ALA A 56 20.00 8.72 3.32
N ALA A 57 20.07 8.47 4.63
CA ALA A 57 21.19 7.76 5.26
C ALA A 57 21.29 6.27 4.85
N GLU A 58 20.20 5.64 4.38
CA GLU A 58 20.23 4.24 3.94
C GLU A 58 20.89 4.08 2.56
N TYR A 59 20.80 5.11 1.71
CA TYR A 59 21.19 5.03 0.30
C TYR A 59 22.68 4.74 0.07
N PRO A 60 23.61 5.43 0.77
CA PRO A 60 25.04 5.11 0.67
C PRO A 60 25.40 3.68 1.07
N LEU A 61 24.60 3.02 1.93
CA LEU A 61 24.85 1.62 2.33
C LEU A 61 24.70 0.64 1.16
N TYR A 62 23.96 1.03 0.12
CA TYR A 62 23.78 0.24 -1.10
C TYR A 62 24.57 0.82 -2.29
N GLY A 63 25.41 1.84 -2.06
CA GLY A 63 26.13 2.53 -3.12
C GLY A 63 25.19 3.24 -4.13
N VAL A 64 23.99 3.65 -3.69
CA VAL A 64 23.01 4.33 -4.53
C VAL A 64 22.95 5.81 -4.13
N ASP A 65 22.90 6.70 -5.12
CA ASP A 65 22.64 8.12 -4.88
C ASP A 65 21.17 8.37 -4.50
N TYR A 66 20.94 9.14 -3.44
CA TYR A 66 19.60 9.43 -2.91
C TYR A 66 18.76 10.26 -3.87
N ASP A 67 19.39 11.18 -4.62
CA ASP A 67 18.66 12.08 -5.51
C ASP A 67 18.21 11.37 -6.80
N SER A 68 18.91 10.29 -7.18
CA SER A 68 18.49 9.41 -8.29
C SER A 68 17.25 8.54 -8.02
N ARG A 69 16.70 8.54 -6.80
CA ARG A 69 15.68 7.57 -6.37
C ARG A 69 14.39 7.56 -7.19
N GLY A 70 13.98 8.70 -7.75
CA GLY A 70 12.78 8.78 -8.59
C GLY A 70 12.97 8.07 -9.94
N ASP A 71 14.10 8.31 -10.59
CA ASP A 71 14.43 7.67 -11.87
C ASP A 71 14.73 6.18 -11.69
N ARG A 72 15.45 5.84 -10.63
CA ARG A 72 15.74 4.46 -10.27
C ARG A 72 14.48 3.68 -9.89
N PHE A 73 13.49 4.33 -9.28
CA PHE A 73 12.18 3.72 -9.01
C PHE A 73 11.49 3.29 -10.31
N ARG A 74 11.41 4.19 -11.31
CA ARG A 74 10.77 3.87 -12.60
C ARG A 74 11.46 2.73 -13.33
N ASP A 75 12.79 2.79 -13.40
CA ASP A 75 13.62 1.76 -14.04
C ASP A 75 13.48 0.40 -13.34
N ALA A 76 13.49 0.38 -12.00
CA ALA A 76 13.26 -0.84 -11.24
C ALA A 76 11.83 -1.38 -11.39
N PHE A 77 10.83 -0.50 -11.44
CA PHE A 77 9.41 -0.87 -11.56
C PHE A 77 9.12 -1.50 -12.91
N ASP A 78 9.65 -0.93 -14.00
CA ASP A 78 9.52 -1.48 -15.35
C ASP A 78 10.09 -2.91 -15.42
N VAL A 79 11.32 -3.11 -14.94
CA VAL A 79 11.92 -4.45 -14.88
C VAL A 79 11.12 -5.39 -13.98
N PHE A 80 10.64 -4.92 -12.82
CA PHE A 80 9.84 -5.71 -11.90
C PHE A 80 8.54 -6.20 -12.56
N GLN A 81 7.76 -5.32 -13.20
CA GLN A 81 6.50 -5.70 -13.85
C GLN A 81 6.74 -6.69 -14.98
N GLN A 82 7.68 -6.39 -15.89
CA GLN A 82 7.97 -7.27 -17.00
C GLN A 82 8.39 -8.66 -16.52
N VAL A 83 9.27 -8.72 -15.52
CA VAL A 83 9.77 -9.99 -14.98
C VAL A 83 8.72 -10.76 -14.21
N ALA A 84 7.83 -10.08 -13.48
CA ALA A 84 6.79 -10.73 -12.70
C ALA A 84 5.66 -11.28 -13.59
N GLU A 85 5.24 -10.53 -14.62
CA GLU A 85 3.94 -10.74 -15.28
C GLU A 85 4.05 -11.24 -16.73
N ALA A 86 5.11 -10.89 -17.47
CA ALA A 86 5.25 -11.34 -18.86
C ALA A 86 5.92 -12.71 -18.94
N ASP A 87 5.54 -13.52 -19.92
CA ASP A 87 6.24 -14.75 -20.28
C ASP A 87 7.49 -14.42 -21.07
N PHE A 88 8.64 -14.99 -20.67
CA PHE A 88 9.94 -14.79 -21.34
C PHE A 88 10.24 -13.29 -21.62
N PRO A 89 10.33 -12.47 -20.56
CA PRO A 89 10.41 -11.02 -20.70
C PRO A 89 11.66 -10.57 -21.47
N THR A 90 11.49 -9.53 -22.29
CA THR A 90 12.58 -8.84 -23.00
C THR A 90 12.68 -7.41 -22.49
N PHE A 91 13.82 -7.05 -21.91
CA PHE A 91 14.05 -5.71 -21.39
C PHE A 91 15.53 -5.34 -21.44
N GLU A 92 15.80 -4.04 -21.44
CA GLU A 92 17.13 -3.49 -21.27
C GLU A 92 17.06 -2.33 -20.29
N SER A 93 17.72 -2.49 -19.14
CA SER A 93 17.77 -1.50 -18.08
C SER A 93 19.20 -1.02 -17.86
N PRO A 94 19.43 0.31 -17.80
CA PRO A 94 20.75 0.86 -17.51
C PRO A 94 21.25 0.51 -16.10
N ARG A 95 20.36 0.09 -15.19
CA ARG A 95 20.72 -0.20 -13.78
C ARG A 95 20.53 -1.67 -13.39
N PHE A 96 19.65 -2.39 -14.07
CA PHE A 96 19.22 -3.74 -13.68
C PHE A 96 19.45 -4.80 -14.77
N GLY A 97 20.31 -4.51 -15.75
CA GLY A 97 20.74 -5.47 -16.76
C GLY A 97 19.70 -5.68 -17.86
N ARG A 98 19.76 -6.82 -18.54
CA ARG A 98 18.95 -7.08 -19.74
C ARG A 98 18.49 -8.53 -19.82
N SER A 99 17.42 -8.76 -20.58
CA SER A 99 16.93 -10.08 -20.99
C SER A 99 16.55 -10.04 -22.47
N GLY A 100 16.87 -11.11 -23.20
CA GLY A 100 16.51 -11.30 -24.61
C GLY A 100 15.36 -12.28 -24.83
N GLY A 101 14.54 -12.55 -23.80
CA GLY A 101 13.36 -13.42 -23.91
C GLY A 101 13.64 -14.92 -23.99
N THR A 102 14.76 -15.38 -23.40
CA THR A 102 15.13 -16.81 -23.38
C THR A 102 14.93 -17.48 -22.03
N HIS A 103 14.68 -16.69 -20.98
CA HIS A 103 14.49 -17.17 -19.63
C HIS A 103 13.21 -16.59 -19.07
N ASP A 104 12.47 -17.42 -18.35
CA ASP A 104 11.22 -17.02 -17.72
C ASP A 104 11.31 -17.11 -16.20
N LEU A 105 10.57 -16.23 -15.53
CA LEU A 105 10.42 -16.28 -14.08
C LEU A 105 9.18 -17.08 -13.72
N VAL A 106 9.41 -18.18 -12.99
CA VAL A 106 8.35 -18.98 -12.35
C VAL A 106 8.48 -18.90 -10.83
N PRO A 107 7.39 -18.95 -10.06
CA PRO A 107 6.01 -18.97 -10.53
C PRO A 107 5.54 -17.58 -11.00
N LYS A 108 4.44 -17.54 -11.75
CA LYS A 108 3.70 -16.32 -12.10
C LYS A 108 2.72 -15.92 -10.98
N PRO A 109 2.22 -14.68 -10.95
CA PRO A 109 1.18 -14.26 -10.01
C PRO A 109 -0.06 -15.15 -10.16
N ARG A 110 -0.76 -15.41 -9.06
CA ARG A 110 -1.93 -16.31 -9.03
C ARG A 110 -3.03 -15.87 -9.99
N HIS A 111 -3.21 -14.56 -10.13
CA HIS A 111 -4.25 -13.96 -10.97
C HIS A 111 -3.67 -13.28 -12.22
N GLY A 112 -2.44 -13.64 -12.62
CA GLY A 112 -1.75 -13.09 -13.78
C GLY A 112 -1.05 -11.75 -13.52
N VAL A 113 -1.54 -10.94 -12.57
CA VAL A 113 -0.96 -9.64 -12.18
C VAL A 113 -0.71 -9.57 -10.67
N LEU A 114 0.27 -8.75 -10.26
CA LEU A 114 0.46 -8.39 -8.85
C LEU A 114 -0.14 -7.01 -8.59
N PRO A 115 -1.09 -6.85 -7.65
CA PRO A 115 -1.58 -5.53 -7.28
C PRO A 115 -0.45 -4.66 -6.71
N THR A 116 -0.12 -3.56 -7.39
CA THR A 116 0.92 -2.62 -6.98
C THR A 116 0.34 -1.31 -6.48
N ILE A 117 0.73 -0.90 -5.28
CA ILE A 117 0.20 0.30 -4.61
C ILE A 117 1.35 1.27 -4.38
N ALA A 118 1.21 2.51 -4.81
CA ALA A 118 2.18 3.54 -4.45
C ALA A 118 2.01 3.93 -2.98
N ILE A 119 3.10 3.91 -2.21
CA ILE A 119 3.13 4.39 -0.84
C ILE A 119 3.81 5.76 -0.81
N GLY A 120 3.06 6.77 -0.37
CA GLY A 120 3.38 8.16 -0.64
C GLY A 120 3.34 8.43 -2.14
N ARG A 121 4.24 9.28 -2.65
CA ARG A 121 4.29 9.64 -4.07
C ARG A 121 5.44 9.00 -4.84
N ALA A 122 6.32 8.26 -4.16
CA ALA A 122 7.48 7.58 -4.74
C ALA A 122 8.36 8.45 -5.69
N GLN A 123 8.43 9.77 -5.45
CA GLN A 123 9.08 10.77 -6.35
C GLN A 123 8.51 10.81 -7.77
N GLN A 124 7.26 10.41 -7.98
CA GLN A 124 6.59 10.40 -9.27
C GLN A 124 5.52 11.49 -9.36
N THR A 125 5.19 11.88 -10.59
CA THR A 125 4.04 12.75 -10.86
C THR A 125 2.74 11.96 -10.69
N GLU A 126 1.64 12.64 -10.43
CA GLU A 126 0.34 11.97 -10.29
C GLU A 126 -0.09 11.27 -11.58
N THR A 127 0.20 11.87 -12.74
CA THR A 127 0.00 11.23 -14.05
C THR A 127 0.75 9.91 -14.16
N TRP A 128 2.01 9.86 -13.71
CA TRP A 128 2.77 8.61 -13.75
C TRP A 128 2.17 7.58 -12.82
N LEU A 129 1.81 7.96 -11.58
CA LEU A 129 1.18 7.07 -10.61
C LEU A 129 -0.15 6.52 -11.13
N ALA A 130 -1.03 7.39 -11.65
CA ALA A 130 -2.31 7.02 -12.22
C ALA A 130 -2.17 6.03 -13.37
N ARG A 131 -1.15 6.22 -14.24
CA ARG A 131 -0.91 5.32 -15.37
C ARG A 131 -0.36 3.95 -14.95
N HIS A 132 0.57 3.89 -14.00
CA HIS A 132 1.38 2.70 -13.75
C HIS A 132 1.02 1.91 -12.49
N MET A 133 0.40 2.54 -11.49
CA MET A 133 0.10 1.89 -10.21
C MET A 133 -1.38 1.52 -10.13
N ASP A 134 -1.72 0.46 -9.41
CA ASP A 134 -3.11 0.02 -9.23
C ASP A 134 -3.83 0.79 -8.12
N GLY A 135 -3.08 1.41 -7.22
CA GLY A 135 -3.64 2.25 -6.16
C GLY A 135 -2.59 3.17 -5.53
N LEU A 136 -3.07 4.00 -4.62
CA LEU A 136 -2.26 5.00 -3.93
C LEU A 136 -2.59 4.96 -2.43
N ILE A 137 -1.59 4.93 -1.56
CA ILE A 137 -1.75 5.14 -0.12
C ILE A 137 -0.87 6.32 0.30
N VAL A 138 -1.47 7.35 0.87
CA VAL A 138 -0.78 8.56 1.32
C VAL A 138 -0.94 8.76 2.84
N PRO A 139 -0.13 9.61 3.48
CA PRO A 139 -0.42 10.02 4.85
C PRO A 139 -1.82 10.63 4.94
N ALA A 140 -2.56 10.32 6.02
CA ALA A 140 -3.89 10.90 6.24
C ALA A 140 -3.83 12.44 6.22
N PRO A 141 -4.63 13.13 5.38
CA PRO A 141 -4.68 14.59 5.36
C PRO A 141 -5.37 15.13 6.63
N PRO A 142 -5.39 16.46 6.84
CA PRO A 142 -6.35 17.09 7.75
C PRO A 142 -7.80 16.68 7.42
N GLU A 143 -8.68 16.81 8.40
CA GLU A 143 -10.05 16.28 8.33
C GLU A 143 -10.90 16.82 7.17
N ASP A 144 -10.71 18.10 6.85
CA ASP A 144 -11.33 18.86 5.76
C ASP A 144 -10.67 18.58 4.39
N GLY A 145 -9.53 17.90 4.36
CA GLY A 145 -8.79 17.59 3.14
C GLY A 145 -9.14 16.24 2.50
N LEU A 146 -10.00 15.42 3.11
CA LEU A 146 -10.32 14.08 2.61
C LEU A 146 -11.04 14.11 1.25
N GLU A 147 -12.07 14.96 1.11
CA GLU A 147 -12.85 15.09 -0.12
C GLU A 147 -12.01 15.65 -1.27
N ALA A 148 -11.19 16.67 -0.98
CA ALA A 148 -10.27 17.23 -1.97
C ALA A 148 -9.27 16.17 -2.44
N LEU A 149 -8.66 15.43 -1.51
CA LEU A 149 -7.69 14.38 -1.84
C LEU A 149 -8.28 13.28 -2.73
N THR A 150 -9.49 12.78 -2.41
CA THR A 150 -10.13 11.71 -3.20
C THR A 150 -10.63 12.22 -4.55
N ALA A 151 -11.14 13.47 -4.60
CA ALA A 151 -11.58 14.10 -5.84
C ALA A 151 -10.41 14.35 -6.80
N GLU A 152 -9.30 14.91 -6.31
CA GLU A 152 -8.08 15.13 -7.08
C GLU A 152 -7.58 13.83 -7.70
N TRP A 153 -7.47 12.76 -6.89
CA TRP A 153 -7.05 11.45 -7.40
C TRP A 153 -8.00 10.88 -8.45
N ARG A 154 -9.32 11.00 -8.23
CA ARG A 154 -10.33 10.53 -9.19
C ARG A 154 -10.22 11.27 -10.52
N VAL A 155 -10.11 12.60 -10.48
CA VAL A 155 -9.93 13.44 -11.67
C VAL A 155 -8.64 13.06 -12.41
N GLN A 156 -7.55 12.87 -11.67
CA GLN A 156 -6.28 12.48 -12.26
C GLN A 156 -6.35 11.11 -12.95
N VAL A 157 -6.98 10.11 -12.32
CA VAL A 157 -7.14 8.77 -12.89
C VAL A 157 -8.02 8.82 -14.14
N ALA A 158 -9.17 9.50 -14.10
CA ALA A 158 -10.05 9.65 -15.24
C ALA A 158 -9.35 10.35 -16.42
N GLY A 159 -8.66 11.47 -16.14
CA GLY A 159 -7.93 12.23 -17.16
C GLY A 159 -6.71 11.49 -17.74
N THR A 160 -6.12 10.55 -17.00
CA THR A 160 -4.92 9.80 -17.45
C THR A 160 -5.26 8.47 -18.12
N CYS A 161 -6.26 7.76 -17.60
CA CYS A 161 -6.58 6.38 -17.96
C CYS A 161 -7.89 6.25 -18.75
N GLY A 162 -8.69 7.31 -18.84
CA GLY A 162 -9.98 7.32 -19.51
C GLY A 162 -11.16 7.39 -18.54
N GLU A 163 -12.26 7.96 -19.02
CA GLU A 163 -13.53 8.04 -18.30
C GLU A 163 -14.01 6.63 -17.89
N GLY A 164 -14.43 6.48 -16.64
CA GLY A 164 -14.91 5.20 -16.08
C GLY A 164 -13.84 4.32 -15.43
N VAL A 165 -12.55 4.62 -15.57
CA VAL A 165 -11.48 3.94 -14.82
C VAL A 165 -11.41 4.48 -13.39
N SER A 166 -11.40 3.59 -12.40
CA SER A 166 -11.26 3.96 -10.99
C SER A 166 -10.14 3.14 -10.34
N LYS A 167 -9.31 3.79 -9.53
CA LYS A 167 -8.20 3.17 -8.79
C LYS A 167 -8.28 3.54 -7.31
N PRO A 168 -8.16 2.58 -6.37
CA PRO A 168 -8.30 2.83 -4.95
C PRO A 168 -7.27 3.83 -4.42
N LEU A 169 -7.76 4.75 -3.58
CA LEU A 169 -6.95 5.61 -2.73
C LEU A 169 -7.15 5.18 -1.29
N GLY A 170 -6.05 4.96 -0.58
CA GLY A 170 -6.04 4.75 0.86
C GLY A 170 -5.25 5.83 1.59
N ILE A 171 -5.40 5.81 2.92
CA ILE A 171 -4.62 6.64 3.82
C ILE A 171 -3.93 5.78 4.87
N ALA A 172 -2.78 6.23 5.35
CA ALA A 172 -2.04 5.56 6.39
C ALA A 172 -1.48 6.53 7.44
N GLY A 173 -1.18 6.00 8.62
CA GLY A 173 -0.55 6.75 9.68
C GLY A 173 -0.40 5.96 10.97
N PHE A 174 0.25 6.56 11.95
CA PHE A 174 0.21 6.05 13.31
C PHE A 174 -1.12 6.36 13.99
N LEU A 175 -1.51 5.50 14.93
CA LEU A 175 -2.64 5.71 15.82
C LEU A 175 -2.14 5.68 17.26
N ASP A 176 -2.48 6.72 18.01
CA ASP A 176 -2.38 6.76 19.47
C ASP A 176 -3.82 6.73 20.02
N LEU A 177 -4.30 5.53 20.36
CA LEU A 177 -5.65 5.35 20.89
C LEU A 177 -5.66 5.75 22.38
N ALA A 178 -6.43 6.78 22.71
CA ALA A 178 -6.56 7.29 24.07
C ALA A 178 -7.40 6.33 24.95
N ASP A 179 -7.22 6.43 26.27
CA ASP A 179 -8.03 5.68 27.24
C ASP A 179 -9.48 6.19 27.31
N ASN A 180 -9.67 7.50 27.12
CA ASN A 180 -11.00 8.12 27.09
C ASN A 180 -11.64 7.92 25.71
N PRO A 181 -12.76 7.16 25.58
CA PRO A 181 -13.44 6.92 24.31
C PRO A 181 -13.86 8.20 23.57
N ALA A 182 -14.20 9.24 24.33
CA ALA A 182 -14.65 10.54 23.82
C ALA A 182 -13.51 11.56 23.64
N ALA A 183 -12.24 11.15 23.77
CA ALA A 183 -11.12 12.05 23.52
C ALA A 183 -11.15 12.57 22.08
N PRO A 184 -10.93 13.88 21.87
CA PRO A 184 -11.02 14.49 20.55
C PRO A 184 -9.97 13.90 19.61
N LEU A 185 -10.23 13.99 18.31
CA LEU A 185 -9.22 13.67 17.29
C LEU A 185 -8.19 14.80 17.21
N GLU A 186 -6.93 14.45 17.42
CA GLU A 186 -5.79 15.35 17.39
C GLU A 186 -4.74 14.85 16.38
N ARG A 187 -4.10 15.80 15.70
CA ARG A 187 -2.97 15.49 14.81
C ARG A 187 -1.70 15.33 15.62
N ILE A 188 -0.98 14.27 15.32
CA ILE A 188 0.36 14.03 15.84
C ILE A 188 1.32 13.80 14.68
N ARG A 189 2.62 13.79 14.98
CA ARG A 189 3.64 13.56 13.96
C ARG A 189 3.45 12.19 13.31
N GLY A 190 3.07 12.19 12.02
CA GLY A 190 2.89 10.97 11.23
C GLY A 190 1.62 10.17 11.54
N GLY A 191 0.63 10.75 12.23
CA GLY A 191 -0.57 10.02 12.60
C GLY A 191 -1.65 10.87 13.27
N ILE A 192 -2.53 10.17 13.99
CA ILE A 192 -3.63 10.74 14.76
C ILE A 192 -3.63 10.19 16.19
N ARG A 193 -4.05 11.01 17.14
CA ARG A 193 -4.43 10.60 18.49
C ARG A 193 -5.93 10.80 18.63
N SER A 194 -6.68 9.83 19.14
CA SER A 194 -8.12 9.98 19.34
C SER A 194 -8.64 8.94 20.33
N GLY A 195 -9.81 9.19 20.91
CA GLY A 195 -10.63 8.12 21.47
C GLY A 195 -11.31 7.31 20.36
N ILE A 196 -11.90 6.16 20.71
CA ILE A 196 -12.52 5.27 19.73
C ILE A 196 -13.72 5.92 19.00
N ASP A 197 -14.47 6.80 19.66
CA ASP A 197 -15.63 7.47 19.06
C ASP A 197 -15.20 8.45 17.96
N GLY A 198 -14.16 9.23 18.24
CA GLY A 198 -13.56 10.16 17.28
C GLY A 198 -12.93 9.42 16.10
N LEU A 199 -12.24 8.31 16.36
CA LEU A 199 -11.72 7.44 15.30
C LEU A 199 -12.84 6.86 14.44
N ALA A 200 -13.92 6.34 15.04
CA ALA A 200 -15.05 5.80 14.29
C ALA A 200 -15.71 6.87 13.39
N ALA A 201 -15.86 8.09 13.90
CA ALA A 201 -16.38 9.21 13.12
C ALA A 201 -15.45 9.59 11.95
N PHE A 202 -14.14 9.61 12.18
CA PHE A 202 -13.14 9.86 11.14
C PHE A 202 -13.18 8.80 10.04
N LEU A 203 -13.26 7.51 10.40
CA LEU A 203 -13.31 6.41 9.44
C LEU A 203 -14.58 6.44 8.58
N ARG A 204 -15.74 6.79 9.18
CA ARG A 204 -16.99 7.00 8.42
C ARG A 204 -16.85 8.12 7.41
N ARG A 205 -16.34 9.28 7.84
CA ARG A 205 -16.06 10.42 6.94
C ARG A 205 -15.08 10.07 5.83
N ALA A 206 -14.03 9.31 6.14
CA ALA A 206 -13.08 8.85 5.12
C ALA A 206 -13.77 7.95 4.09
N ALA A 207 -14.63 7.04 4.53
CA ALA A 207 -15.43 6.20 3.64
C ALA A 207 -16.40 7.03 2.77
N ASP A 208 -17.12 7.99 3.37
CA ASP A 208 -18.05 8.88 2.65
C ASP A 208 -17.33 9.74 1.60
N ALA A 209 -16.10 10.19 1.90
CA ALA A 209 -15.25 10.89 0.95
C ALA A 209 -14.71 10.00 -0.19
N GLY A 210 -14.83 8.67 -0.08
CA GLY A 210 -14.36 7.71 -1.08
C GLY A 210 -12.95 7.15 -0.85
N VAL A 211 -12.43 7.22 0.39
CA VAL A 211 -11.21 6.49 0.77
C VAL A 211 -11.50 4.99 0.80
N ALA A 212 -10.78 4.22 -0.01
CA ALA A 212 -10.97 2.79 -0.17
C ALA A 212 -10.30 1.95 0.93
N HIS A 213 -9.25 2.48 1.58
CA HIS A 213 -8.52 1.76 2.64
C HIS A 213 -7.90 2.70 3.67
N VAL A 214 -7.90 2.28 4.94
CA VAL A 214 -7.25 3.01 6.04
C VAL A 214 -6.32 2.06 6.79
N ALA A 215 -5.01 2.37 6.77
CA ALA A 215 -3.98 1.58 7.44
C ALA A 215 -3.40 2.35 8.63
N LEU A 216 -3.90 2.05 9.83
CA LEU A 216 -3.46 2.67 11.07
C LEU A 216 -2.55 1.74 11.88
N ASN A 217 -1.40 2.25 12.29
CA ASN A 217 -0.45 1.52 13.13
C ASN A 217 -0.56 1.97 14.59
N PRO A 218 -1.14 1.16 15.50
CA PRO A 218 -1.33 1.54 16.90
C PRO A 218 -0.06 1.47 17.76
N LYS A 219 1.11 1.15 17.18
CA LYS A 219 2.38 0.93 17.91
C LYS A 219 2.76 2.04 18.91
N ILE A 220 2.34 3.28 18.65
CA ILE A 220 2.67 4.43 19.50
C ILE A 220 1.66 4.68 20.62
N SER A 221 0.55 3.92 20.63
CA SER A 221 -0.44 3.96 21.71
C SER A 221 0.24 3.58 23.02
N ARG A 222 -0.13 4.29 24.10
CA ARG A 222 0.47 4.07 25.43
C ARG A 222 -0.14 2.88 26.17
N ARG A 223 -1.26 2.38 25.67
CA ARG A 223 -2.03 1.25 26.21
C ARG A 223 -1.41 -0.09 25.78
N PRO A 224 -1.66 -1.19 26.52
CA PRO A 224 -1.26 -2.52 26.08
C PRO A 224 -1.80 -2.83 24.68
N TYR A 225 -0.96 -3.38 23.80
CA TYR A 225 -1.31 -3.57 22.39
C TYR A 225 -2.52 -4.50 22.20
N ALA A 226 -2.66 -5.54 23.04
CA ALA A 226 -3.80 -6.45 23.00
C ALA A 226 -5.12 -5.72 23.25
N ASP A 227 -5.19 -4.90 24.30
CA ASP A 227 -6.38 -4.12 24.67
C ASP A 227 -6.78 -3.15 23.56
N VAL A 228 -5.80 -2.48 22.94
CA VAL A 228 -6.04 -1.58 21.79
C VAL A 228 -6.63 -2.35 20.62
N MET A 229 -6.06 -3.52 20.30
CA MET A 229 -6.55 -4.35 19.18
C MET A 229 -7.94 -4.92 19.44
N GLU A 230 -8.24 -5.32 20.68
CA GLU A 230 -9.57 -5.79 21.08
C GLU A 230 -10.61 -4.68 20.94
N GLU A 231 -10.35 -3.50 21.49
CA GLU A 231 -11.27 -2.36 21.38
C GLU A 231 -11.53 -1.96 19.92
N LEU A 232 -10.49 -1.90 19.08
CA LEU A 232 -10.63 -1.64 17.64
C LEU A 232 -11.48 -2.71 16.96
N ALA A 233 -11.28 -3.98 17.29
CA ALA A 233 -12.04 -5.09 16.72
C ALA A 233 -13.52 -5.02 17.10
N GLU A 234 -13.82 -4.71 18.36
CA GLU A 234 -15.19 -4.64 18.88
C GLU A 234 -15.95 -3.42 18.36
N ALA A 235 -15.32 -2.25 18.37
CA ALA A 235 -15.99 -1.01 18.02
C ALA A 235 -16.09 -0.78 16.50
N LEU A 236 -15.12 -1.26 15.71
CA LEU A 236 -15.02 -0.92 14.28
C LEU A 236 -15.25 -2.11 13.35
N VAL A 237 -14.68 -3.28 13.67
CA VAL A 237 -14.65 -4.41 12.72
C VAL A 237 -15.89 -5.30 12.83
N ARG A 238 -16.27 -5.72 14.04
CA ARG A 238 -17.46 -6.58 14.23
C ARG A 238 -18.74 -5.94 13.69
N PRO A 239 -19.03 -4.65 13.93
CA PRO A 239 -20.21 -4.00 13.37
C PRO A 239 -20.18 -3.93 11.84
N ALA A 240 -19.03 -3.59 11.25
CA ALA A 240 -18.86 -3.53 9.79
C ALA A 240 -19.03 -4.91 9.13
N SER A 241 -18.53 -5.97 9.76
CA SER A 241 -18.68 -7.34 9.25
C SER A 241 -20.14 -7.81 9.22
N LYS A 242 -20.94 -7.43 10.21
CA LYS A 242 -22.39 -7.73 10.23
C LYS A 242 -23.12 -6.98 9.13
N ALA A 243 -22.87 -5.68 8.98
CA ALA A 243 -23.49 -4.86 7.94
C ALA A 243 -23.17 -5.37 6.52
N SER A 244 -21.93 -5.82 6.27
CA SER A 244 -21.52 -6.38 4.97
C SER A 244 -22.14 -7.74 4.66
N LEU A 245 -22.47 -8.54 5.69
CA LEU A 245 -23.17 -9.82 5.49
C LEU A 245 -24.66 -9.59 5.20
N GLU A 246 -25.27 -8.60 5.84
CA GLU A 246 -26.67 -8.22 5.61
C GLU A 246 -26.90 -7.64 4.21
N SER A 247 -25.94 -6.85 3.69
CA SER A 247 -26.02 -6.28 2.33
C SER A 247 -25.73 -7.28 1.21
N ALA A 248 -25.03 -8.39 1.48
CA ALA A 248 -24.73 -9.43 0.49
C ALA A 248 -25.87 -10.45 0.31
N VAL A 249 -26.91 -10.38 1.15
CA VAL A 249 -28.09 -11.28 1.15
C VAL A 249 -29.31 -10.60 0.51
N GLN A 250 -29.22 -9.33 0.13
CA GLN A 250 -30.21 -8.59 -0.67
C GLN A 250 -29.80 -8.49 -2.13
#